data_AF-A0A8S1LMH2-F1
#
_entry.id   AF-A0A8S1LMH2-F1
#
_cell.length_a   1.000
_cell.length_b   1.000
_cell.length_c   1.000
_cell.angle_alpha   90.00
_cell.angle_beta   90.00
_cell.angle_gamma   90.00
#
_symmetry.space_group_name_H-M   'P 1'
#
loop_
_entity.id
_entity.type
_entity.pdbx_description
1 polymer ?
#
loop_
_entity_poly.entity_id
_entity_poly.type
_entity_poly.pdbx_seq_one_letter_code
_entity_poly.pdbx_strand_id
1 'polypeptide(L)'
;MPPKKKQQQEVVEFTEAEKKALEKLDHSNLLIEIQVLKDRIEELQKNVYDLNETIRTINEQNLALTLKMESDINRKESDYNALLQQYEDLKKQTTEEIETTIQRKDEKIRYLEKEKADLEMRHKDELQRVNEELKKLSSFKEEKEYMIREIHDLREEMNKKDYAHLDEQSKANKNFLKQTQNLTNVNNAKIEDVQRNANKLAEEKVAAKYDGILKENEKIKSELQEYERTLSIYQKEKETFQQENINYKLNLSIKEEQAKEYQMQNHQQIIKIKQLKEKIEYLKTYIASEVTKQTKEIEIMKHQSNTKVQELEMQLRNLRHLLDQRTKELKTVKALAQMILDQRSDIEQFFLQAIDQVKNEINKKNKNQKNSRLPEISQKSQSLESNKVDINDLDLEEKEKLLRILFSKMNQGVPPTNWKSQLGHSKSQVDGSSFRDNQFQ
;
A
#
# COMPACT_ATOMS: atom_id res chain seq x y z
N MET A 1 -12.77 -72.94 -47.91
CA MET A 1 -13.13 -74.36 -48.08
C MET A 1 -13.16 -75.05 -46.71
N PRO A 2 -14.37 -75.37 -46.21
CA PRO A 2 -14.65 -76.57 -45.42
C PRO A 2 -15.78 -77.41 -46.08
N PRO A 3 -16.06 -78.65 -45.63
CA PRO A 3 -16.48 -79.74 -46.51
C PRO A 3 -17.99 -79.80 -46.78
N LYS A 4 -18.35 -80.16 -48.02
CA LYS A 4 -19.70 -80.53 -48.45
C LYS A 4 -20.13 -81.83 -47.74
N LYS A 5 -20.98 -81.73 -46.71
CA LYS A 5 -21.77 -82.87 -46.24
C LYS A 5 -22.85 -83.18 -47.27
N LYS A 6 -22.77 -84.36 -47.91
CA LYS A 6 -23.87 -84.96 -48.66
C LYS A 6 -25.02 -85.24 -47.68
N GLN A 7 -26.09 -84.47 -47.76
CA GLN A 7 -27.37 -84.85 -47.15
C GLN A 7 -28.03 -85.85 -48.09
N GLN A 8 -28.22 -87.07 -47.61
CA GLN A 8 -29.06 -88.09 -48.23
C GLN A 8 -30.50 -87.57 -48.22
N GLN A 9 -31.15 -87.52 -49.39
CA GLN A 9 -32.60 -87.33 -49.46
C GLN A 9 -33.25 -88.66 -49.07
N GLU A 10 -33.59 -88.80 -47.78
CA GLU A 10 -34.64 -89.72 -47.35
C GLU A 10 -35.96 -89.22 -47.97
N VAL A 11 -36.50 -90.00 -48.91
CA VAL A 11 -37.84 -89.76 -49.45
C VAL A 11 -38.83 -90.22 -48.39
N VAL A 12 -39.24 -89.29 -47.53
CA VAL A 12 -40.35 -89.49 -46.59
C VAL A 12 -41.63 -89.59 -47.42
N GLU A 13 -42.21 -90.79 -47.52
CA GLU A 13 -43.54 -90.97 -48.10
C GLU A 13 -44.60 -90.47 -47.11
N PHE A 14 -45.16 -89.30 -47.40
CA PHE A 14 -46.25 -88.69 -46.63
C PHE A 14 -47.49 -89.58 -46.62
N THR A 15 -48.01 -89.85 -45.43
CA THR A 15 -49.30 -90.51 -45.22
C THR A 15 -50.44 -89.67 -45.81
N GLU A 16 -51.57 -90.30 -46.14
CA GLU A 16 -52.70 -89.65 -46.82
C GLU A 16 -53.30 -88.49 -46.01
N ALA A 17 -53.16 -88.52 -44.68
CA ALA A 17 -53.48 -87.41 -43.78
C ALA A 17 -52.50 -86.23 -43.89
N GLU A 18 -51.21 -86.51 -44.09
CA GLU A 18 -50.16 -85.50 -44.29
C GLU A 18 -50.26 -84.85 -45.68
N LYS A 19 -50.62 -85.62 -46.73
CA LYS A 19 -50.91 -85.06 -48.06
C LYS A 19 -52.14 -84.14 -48.05
N LYS A 20 -53.18 -84.49 -47.31
CA LYS A 20 -54.40 -83.68 -47.16
C LYS A 20 -54.20 -82.45 -46.25
N ALA A 21 -53.24 -82.52 -45.31
CA ALA A 21 -52.78 -81.36 -44.56
C ALA A 21 -51.90 -80.42 -45.42
N LEU A 22 -51.11 -80.98 -46.35
CA LEU A 22 -50.33 -80.22 -47.33
C LEU A 22 -51.22 -79.50 -48.36
N GLU A 23 -52.30 -80.11 -48.83
CA GLU A 23 -53.30 -79.46 -49.72
C GLU A 23 -54.09 -78.33 -49.04
N LYS A 24 -54.24 -78.41 -47.70
CA LYS A 24 -54.86 -77.34 -46.90
C LYS A 24 -53.88 -76.25 -46.47
N LEU A 25 -52.59 -76.49 -46.65
CA LEU A 25 -51.55 -75.52 -46.37
C LEU A 25 -51.44 -74.61 -47.59
N ASP A 26 -51.88 -73.36 -47.43
CA ASP A 26 -51.83 -72.36 -48.50
C ASP A 26 -50.37 -71.96 -48.76
N HIS A 27 -49.69 -72.77 -49.56
CA HIS A 27 -48.27 -72.66 -49.87
C HIS A 27 -47.91 -71.30 -50.47
N SER A 28 -48.87 -70.67 -51.16
CA SER A 28 -48.74 -69.32 -51.70
C SER A 28 -48.67 -68.26 -50.59
N ASN A 29 -49.50 -68.37 -49.57
CA ASN A 29 -49.50 -67.43 -48.44
C ASN A 29 -48.21 -67.53 -47.60
N LEU A 30 -47.71 -68.75 -47.37
CA LEU A 30 -46.41 -68.97 -46.72
C LEU A 30 -45.24 -68.43 -47.55
N LEU A 31 -45.28 -68.58 -48.89
CA LEU A 31 -44.26 -68.01 -49.78
C LEU A 31 -44.25 -66.47 -49.74
N ILE A 32 -45.42 -65.84 -49.68
CA ILE A 32 -45.55 -64.39 -49.52
C ILE A 32 -44.99 -63.95 -48.17
N GLU A 33 -45.33 -64.64 -47.08
CA GLU A 33 -44.83 -64.32 -45.73
C GLU A 33 -43.31 -64.49 -45.64
N ILE A 34 -42.76 -65.56 -46.23
CA ILE A 34 -41.30 -65.76 -46.35
C ILE A 34 -40.65 -64.62 -47.16
N GLN A 35 -41.28 -64.14 -48.23
CA GLN A 35 -40.75 -63.04 -49.02
C GLN A 35 -40.77 -61.72 -48.22
N VAL A 36 -41.86 -61.41 -47.52
CA VAL A 36 -41.95 -60.23 -46.65
C VAL A 36 -40.89 -60.28 -45.54
N LEU A 37 -40.67 -61.45 -44.94
CA LEU A 37 -39.62 -61.64 -43.93
C LEU A 37 -38.22 -61.49 -44.52
N LYS A 38 -37.98 -61.96 -45.76
CA LYS A 38 -36.70 -61.75 -46.45
C LYS A 38 -36.46 -60.27 -46.75
N ASP A 39 -37.45 -59.58 -47.31
CA ASP A 39 -37.36 -58.14 -47.59
C ASP A 39 -37.09 -57.36 -46.29
N ARG A 40 -37.73 -57.76 -45.18
CA ARG A 40 -37.48 -57.18 -43.87
C ARG A 40 -36.08 -57.47 -43.33
N ILE A 41 -35.56 -58.68 -43.54
CA ILE A 41 -34.19 -59.03 -43.17
C ILE A 41 -33.19 -58.20 -43.98
N GLU A 42 -33.40 -58.04 -45.28
CA GLU A 42 -32.54 -57.20 -46.14
C GLU A 42 -32.59 -55.72 -45.70
N GLU A 43 -33.77 -55.21 -45.37
CA GLU A 43 -33.93 -53.85 -44.84
C GLU A 43 -33.20 -53.67 -43.50
N LEU A 44 -33.32 -54.64 -42.58
CA LEU A 44 -32.62 -54.60 -41.30
C LEU A 44 -31.10 -54.72 -41.49
N GLN A 45 -30.62 -55.55 -42.42
CA GLN A 45 -29.20 -55.66 -42.73
C GLN A 45 -28.65 -54.35 -43.29
N LYS A 46 -29.40 -53.68 -44.18
CA LYS A 46 -29.05 -52.35 -44.69
C LYS A 46 -29.00 -51.31 -43.57
N ASN A 47 -30.01 -51.28 -42.70
CA ASN A 47 -30.04 -50.36 -41.56
C ASN A 47 -28.86 -50.59 -40.60
N VAL A 48 -28.50 -51.85 -40.33
CA VAL A 48 -27.32 -52.18 -39.51
C VAL A 48 -26.03 -51.71 -40.18
N TYR A 49 -25.91 -51.85 -41.49
CA TYR A 49 -24.76 -51.34 -42.25
C TYR A 49 -24.66 -49.81 -42.16
N ASP A 50 -25.76 -49.09 -42.41
CA ASP A 50 -25.80 -47.63 -42.37
C ASP A 50 -25.52 -47.09 -40.95
N LEU A 51 -26.04 -47.75 -39.91
CA LEU A 51 -25.74 -47.43 -38.51
C LEU A 51 -24.27 -47.67 -38.18
N ASN A 52 -23.67 -48.77 -38.64
CA ASN A 52 -22.25 -49.05 -38.41
C ASN A 52 -21.35 -48.01 -39.08
N GLU A 53 -21.68 -47.56 -40.29
CA GLU A 53 -20.89 -46.49 -40.94
C GLU A 53 -21.08 -45.13 -40.26
N THR A 54 -22.28 -44.85 -39.75
CA THR A 54 -22.52 -43.64 -38.93
C THR A 54 -21.68 -43.69 -37.66
N ILE A 55 -21.66 -44.82 -36.95
CA ILE A 55 -20.83 -45.03 -35.75
C ILE A 55 -19.35 -44.85 -36.08
N ARG A 56 -18.87 -45.42 -37.19
CA ARG A 56 -17.48 -45.26 -37.62
C ARG A 56 -17.12 -43.80 -37.87
N THR A 57 -17.96 -43.08 -38.60
CA THR A 57 -17.75 -41.66 -38.92
C THR A 57 -17.71 -40.82 -37.63
N ILE A 58 -18.63 -41.07 -36.69
CA ILE A 58 -18.65 -40.39 -35.39
C ILE A 58 -17.38 -40.70 -34.59
N ASN A 59 -16.92 -41.95 -34.57
CA ASN A 59 -15.69 -42.34 -33.87
C ASN A 59 -14.44 -41.66 -34.47
N GLU A 60 -14.34 -41.58 -35.80
CA GLU A 60 -13.25 -40.88 -36.48
C GLU A 60 -13.26 -39.37 -36.15
N GLN A 61 -14.43 -38.73 -36.14
CA GLN A 61 -14.59 -37.33 -35.74
C GLN A 61 -14.22 -37.10 -34.27
N ASN A 62 -14.68 -37.97 -33.36
CA ASN A 62 -14.36 -37.89 -31.94
C ASN A 62 -12.86 -38.07 -31.68
N LEU A 63 -12.21 -38.99 -32.40
CA LEU A 63 -10.77 -39.19 -32.31
C LEU A 63 -10.01 -37.93 -32.78
N ALA A 64 -10.40 -37.36 -33.92
CA ALA A 64 -9.79 -36.13 -34.43
C ALA A 64 -9.97 -34.96 -33.45
N LEU A 65 -11.15 -34.82 -32.84
CA LEU A 65 -11.41 -33.81 -31.83
C LEU A 65 -10.54 -34.02 -30.58
N THR A 66 -10.42 -35.26 -30.12
CA THR A 66 -9.62 -35.62 -28.94
C THR A 66 -8.14 -35.28 -29.15
N LEU A 67 -7.58 -35.66 -30.30
CA LEU A 67 -6.19 -35.34 -30.66
C LEU A 67 -5.94 -33.83 -30.74
N LYS A 68 -6.91 -33.06 -31.26
CA LYS A 68 -6.81 -31.60 -31.29
C LYS A 68 -6.84 -31.00 -29.89
N MET A 69 -7.74 -31.46 -29.03
CA MET A 69 -7.82 -31.01 -27.64
C MET A 69 -6.54 -31.35 -26.86
N GLU A 70 -5.96 -32.53 -27.08
CA GLU A 70 -4.70 -32.93 -26.45
C GLU A 70 -3.52 -32.06 -26.91
N SER A 71 -3.44 -31.75 -28.21
CA SER A 71 -2.46 -30.78 -28.74
C SER A 71 -2.62 -29.38 -28.13
N ASP A 72 -3.85 -28.89 -28.01
CA ASP A 72 -4.14 -27.59 -27.40
C ASP A 72 -3.80 -27.56 -25.90
N ILE A 73 -4.03 -28.68 -25.18
CA ILE A 73 -3.64 -28.83 -23.77
C ILE A 73 -2.12 -28.80 -23.64
N ASN A 74 -1.40 -29.60 -24.42
CA ASN A 74 0.06 -29.65 -24.39
C ASN A 74 0.69 -28.28 -24.71
N ARG A 75 0.10 -27.55 -25.67
CA ARG A 75 0.54 -26.19 -25.99
C ARG A 75 0.33 -25.23 -24.82
N LYS A 76 -0.85 -25.24 -24.20
CA LYS A 76 -1.13 -24.41 -23.02
C LYS A 76 -0.24 -24.76 -21.83
N GLU A 77 0.07 -26.03 -21.64
CA GLU A 77 0.97 -26.50 -20.59
C GLU A 77 2.41 -26.03 -20.84
N SER A 78 2.87 -26.08 -22.09
CA SER A 78 4.16 -25.48 -22.48
C SER A 78 4.19 -23.97 -22.24
N ASP A 79 3.15 -23.24 -22.65
CA ASP A 79 3.06 -21.78 -22.45
C ASP A 79 3.01 -21.42 -20.95
N TYR A 80 2.28 -22.21 -20.15
CA TYR A 80 2.23 -22.07 -18.69
C TYR A 80 3.60 -22.27 -18.05
N ASN A 81 4.32 -23.33 -18.43
CA ASN A 81 5.66 -23.60 -17.89
C ASN A 81 6.66 -22.51 -18.28
N ALA A 82 6.59 -21.98 -19.51
CA ALA A 82 7.42 -20.86 -19.94
C ALA A 82 7.13 -19.58 -19.14
N LEU A 83 5.85 -19.28 -18.90
CA LEU A 83 5.44 -18.12 -18.10
C LEU A 83 5.84 -18.26 -16.63
N LEU A 84 5.72 -19.47 -16.07
CA LEU A 84 6.16 -19.78 -14.71
C LEU A 84 7.67 -19.58 -14.54
N GLN A 85 8.46 -20.01 -15.53
CA GLN A 85 9.91 -19.79 -15.53
C GLN A 85 10.26 -18.29 -15.60
N GLN A 86 9.61 -17.54 -16.49
CA GLN A 86 9.80 -16.08 -16.57
C GLN A 86 9.45 -15.37 -15.27
N TYR A 87 8.39 -15.81 -14.58
CA TYR A 87 8.00 -15.27 -13.29
C TYR A 87 9.07 -15.51 -12.21
N GLU A 88 9.61 -16.73 -12.12
CA GLU A 88 10.67 -17.05 -11.15
C GLU A 88 11.98 -16.32 -11.46
N ASP A 89 12.35 -16.18 -12.73
CA ASP A 89 13.54 -15.42 -13.14
C ASP A 89 13.40 -13.93 -12.79
N LEU A 90 12.25 -13.32 -13.08
CA LEU A 90 11.98 -11.92 -12.75
C LEU A 90 11.95 -11.67 -11.24
N LYS A 91 11.36 -12.61 -10.49
CA LYS A 91 11.35 -12.59 -9.03
C LYS A 91 12.76 -12.69 -8.46
N LYS A 92 13.61 -13.56 -9.01
CA LYS A 92 15.02 -13.67 -8.61
C LYS A 92 15.79 -12.38 -8.90
N GLN A 93 15.64 -11.82 -10.10
CA GLN A 93 16.30 -10.57 -10.48
C GLN A 93 15.90 -9.41 -9.55
N THR A 94 14.60 -9.25 -9.29
CA THR A 94 14.12 -8.21 -8.37
C THR A 94 14.63 -8.41 -6.95
N THR A 95 14.74 -9.65 -6.45
CA THR A 95 15.34 -9.91 -5.13
C THR A 95 16.83 -9.53 -5.08
N GLU A 96 17.60 -9.85 -6.12
CA GLU A 96 19.03 -9.48 -6.21
C GLU A 96 19.22 -7.95 -6.32
N GLU A 97 18.37 -7.26 -7.08
CA GLU A 97 18.38 -5.80 -7.18
C GLU A 97 18.05 -5.11 -5.84
N ILE A 98 17.09 -5.67 -5.08
CA ILE A 98 16.77 -5.19 -3.74
C ILE A 98 17.97 -5.41 -2.80
N GLU A 99 18.55 -6.61 -2.80
CA GLU A 99 19.66 -6.95 -1.90
C GLU A 99 20.92 -6.10 -2.17
N THR A 100 21.27 -5.91 -3.45
CA THR A 100 22.38 -5.02 -3.83
C THR A 100 22.11 -3.56 -3.47
N THR A 101 20.86 -3.10 -3.56
CA THR A 101 20.47 -1.75 -3.14
C THR A 101 20.57 -1.58 -1.63
N ILE A 102 20.14 -2.58 -0.86
CA ILE A 102 20.27 -2.61 0.61
C ILE A 102 21.75 -2.55 1.00
N GLN A 103 22.60 -3.40 0.42
CA GLN A 103 24.04 -3.40 0.70
C GLN A 103 24.69 -2.04 0.44
N ARG A 104 24.40 -1.40 -0.70
CA ARG A 104 24.91 -0.05 -1.00
C ARG A 104 24.43 1.01 0.00
N LYS A 105 23.18 0.91 0.45
CA LYS A 105 22.62 1.84 1.45
C LYS A 105 23.27 1.62 2.81
N ASP A 106 23.47 0.38 3.23
CA ASP A 106 24.12 0.04 4.50
C ASP A 106 25.59 0.50 4.52
N GLU A 107 26.33 0.32 3.42
CA GLU A 107 27.68 0.87 3.28
C GLU A 107 27.69 2.39 3.40
N LYS A 108 26.72 3.07 2.77
CA LYS A 108 26.63 4.54 2.87
C LYS A 108 26.26 5.01 4.29
N ILE A 109 25.39 4.28 4.98
CA ILE A 109 25.05 4.55 6.39
C ILE A 109 26.30 4.42 7.26
N ARG A 110 27.04 3.31 7.14
CA ARG A 110 28.29 3.10 7.92
C ARG A 110 29.32 4.20 7.66
N TYR A 111 29.46 4.64 6.41
CA TYR A 111 30.34 5.76 6.07
C TYR A 111 29.92 7.06 6.76
N LEU A 112 28.62 7.40 6.71
CA LEU A 112 28.10 8.63 7.33
C LEU A 112 28.17 8.58 8.85
N GLU A 113 27.95 7.41 9.47
CA GLU A 113 28.11 7.21 10.91
C GLU A 113 29.56 7.43 11.35
N LYS A 114 30.52 6.94 10.57
CA LYS A 114 31.95 7.19 10.82
C LYS A 114 32.30 8.68 10.68
N GLU A 115 31.87 9.32 9.61
CA GLU A 115 32.11 10.76 9.38
C GLU A 115 31.49 11.62 10.50
N LYS A 116 30.27 11.27 10.94
CA LYS A 116 29.61 11.91 12.09
C LYS A 116 30.43 11.73 13.37
N ALA A 117 30.90 10.53 13.67
CA ALA A 117 31.72 10.28 14.86
C ALA A 117 33.04 11.08 14.85
N ASP A 118 33.71 11.15 13.69
CA ASP A 118 34.93 11.92 13.52
C ASP A 118 34.70 13.45 13.67
N LEU A 119 33.53 13.95 13.24
CA LEU A 119 33.13 15.35 13.46
C LEU A 119 32.76 15.63 14.91
N GLU A 120 32.04 14.73 15.56
CA GLU A 120 31.69 14.85 16.99
C GLU A 120 32.94 14.86 17.86
N MET A 121 33.94 14.03 17.55
CA MET A 121 35.23 14.04 18.24
C MET A 121 35.96 15.38 18.06
N ARG A 122 36.03 15.90 16.82
CA ARG A 122 36.65 17.20 16.55
C ARG A 122 35.98 18.36 17.28
N HIS A 123 34.65 18.43 17.25
CA HIS A 123 33.91 19.47 17.97
C HIS A 123 34.09 19.36 19.49
N LYS A 124 34.19 18.13 20.03
CA LYS A 124 34.48 17.93 21.45
C LYS A 124 35.86 18.45 21.84
N ASP A 125 36.87 18.19 21.01
CA ASP A 125 38.24 18.69 21.24
C ASP A 125 38.30 20.23 21.13
N GLU A 126 37.61 20.82 20.16
CA GLU A 126 37.49 22.28 20.02
C GLU A 126 36.79 22.93 21.22
N LEU A 127 35.65 22.36 21.66
CA LEU A 127 34.94 22.81 22.86
C LEU A 127 35.83 22.75 24.09
N GLN A 128 36.64 21.70 24.23
CA GLN A 128 37.58 21.58 25.33
C GLN A 128 38.63 22.70 25.27
N ARG A 129 39.23 22.97 24.11
CA ARG A 129 40.21 24.06 23.94
C ARG A 129 39.61 25.43 24.28
N VAL A 130 38.42 25.73 23.77
CA VAL A 130 37.72 26.99 24.05
C VAL A 130 37.41 27.11 25.54
N ASN A 131 36.98 26.03 26.19
CA ASN A 131 36.71 26.04 27.62
C ASN A 131 37.99 26.24 28.46
N GLU A 132 39.12 25.67 28.04
CA GLU A 132 40.43 25.91 28.65
C GLU A 132 40.89 27.37 28.49
N GLU A 133 40.69 27.98 27.31
CA GLU A 133 40.96 29.40 27.09
C GLU A 133 40.05 30.31 27.92
N LEU A 134 38.76 29.98 28.00
CA LEU A 134 37.80 30.71 28.84
C LEU A 134 38.21 30.67 30.31
N LYS A 135 38.70 29.52 30.80
CA LYS A 135 39.21 29.38 32.16
C LYS A 135 40.44 30.28 32.41
N LYS A 136 41.37 30.34 31.46
CA LYS A 136 42.53 31.25 31.52
C LYS A 136 42.11 32.71 31.52
N LEU A 137 41.09 33.07 30.73
CA LEU A 137 40.55 34.43 30.70
C LEU A 137 39.86 34.79 32.02
N SER A 138 39.17 33.84 32.65
CA SER A 138 38.56 34.03 33.97
C SER A 138 39.62 34.30 35.03
N SER A 139 40.70 33.52 35.09
CA SER A 139 41.80 33.76 36.03
C SER A 139 42.50 35.10 35.78
N PHE A 140 42.69 35.47 34.50
CA PHE A 140 43.26 36.78 34.16
C PHE A 140 42.35 37.93 34.61
N LYS A 141 41.02 37.77 34.52
CA LYS A 141 40.07 38.78 34.97
C LYS A 141 40.13 38.96 36.49
N GLU A 142 40.22 37.88 37.25
CA GLU A 142 40.39 37.92 38.71
C GLU A 142 41.69 38.62 39.11
N GLU A 143 42.80 38.28 38.46
CA GLU A 143 44.12 38.89 38.70
C GLU A 143 44.13 40.39 38.34
N LYS A 144 43.47 40.76 37.22
CA LYS A 144 43.28 42.15 36.84
C LYS A 144 42.48 42.93 37.89
N GLU A 145 41.39 42.37 38.42
CA GLU A 145 40.60 43.00 39.48
C GLU A 145 41.38 43.14 40.79
N TYR A 146 42.26 42.18 41.10
CA TYR A 146 43.19 42.27 42.23
C TYR A 146 44.19 43.42 42.02
N MET A 147 44.87 43.47 40.87
CA MET A 147 45.84 44.54 40.57
C MET A 147 45.19 45.94 40.55
N ILE A 148 43.96 46.07 40.05
CA ILE A 148 43.23 47.35 40.08
C ILE A 148 42.98 47.80 41.52
N ARG A 149 42.60 46.86 42.42
CA ARG A 149 42.42 47.16 43.85
C ARG A 149 43.72 47.57 44.50
N GLU A 150 44.81 46.84 44.26
CA GLU A 150 46.14 47.17 44.80
C GLU A 150 46.63 48.55 44.34
N ILE A 151 46.44 48.90 43.05
CA ILE A 151 46.76 50.23 42.53
C ILE A 151 45.92 51.31 43.21
N HIS A 152 44.64 51.06 43.46
CA HIS A 152 43.77 52.00 44.17
C HIS A 152 44.27 52.23 45.61
N ASP A 153 44.58 51.17 46.34
CA ASP A 153 45.06 51.22 47.72
C ASP A 153 46.40 51.97 47.81
N LEU A 154 47.35 51.66 46.92
CA LEU A 154 48.64 52.36 46.84
C LEU A 154 48.49 53.85 46.52
N ARG A 155 47.58 54.22 45.62
CA ARG A 155 47.28 55.63 45.31
C ARG A 155 46.68 56.34 46.52
N GLU A 156 45.82 55.67 47.28
CA GLU A 156 45.22 56.23 48.49
C GLU A 156 46.28 56.44 49.58
N GLU A 157 47.20 55.49 49.77
CA GLU A 157 48.35 55.64 50.67
C GLU A 157 49.29 56.77 50.25
N MET A 158 49.60 56.87 48.95
CA MET A 158 50.43 57.94 48.41
C MET A 158 49.81 59.31 48.68
N ASN A 159 48.51 59.47 48.40
CA ASN A 159 47.78 60.71 48.70
C ASN A 159 47.82 61.04 50.21
N LYS A 160 47.64 60.05 51.10
CA LYS A 160 47.75 60.27 52.56
C LYS A 160 49.14 60.78 52.96
N LYS A 161 50.21 60.22 52.37
CA LYS A 161 51.58 60.68 52.62
C LYS A 161 51.84 62.08 52.07
N ASP A 162 51.34 62.40 50.88
CA ASP A 162 51.46 63.74 50.30
C ASP A 162 50.76 64.79 51.17
N TYR A 163 49.55 64.49 51.68
CA TYR A 163 48.86 65.36 52.64
C TYR A 163 49.65 65.54 53.95
N ALA A 164 50.24 64.46 54.47
CA ALA A 164 51.07 64.53 55.69
C ALA A 164 52.34 65.36 55.47
N HIS A 165 53.03 65.17 54.33
CA HIS A 165 54.23 65.93 53.98
C HIS A 165 53.90 67.41 53.76
N LEU A 166 52.76 67.73 53.13
CA LEU A 166 52.32 69.11 52.95
C LEU A 166 52.05 69.82 54.30
N ASP A 167 51.44 69.13 55.26
CA ASP A 167 51.22 69.65 56.61
C ASP A 167 52.55 69.87 57.36
N GLU A 168 53.49 68.92 57.24
CA GLU A 168 54.83 69.05 57.84
C GLU A 168 55.62 70.20 57.21
N GLN A 169 55.58 70.34 55.88
CA GLN A 169 56.21 71.45 55.17
C GLN A 169 55.60 72.81 55.55
N SER A 170 54.28 72.87 55.76
CA SER A 170 53.59 74.06 56.25
C SER A 170 54.05 74.45 57.66
N LYS A 171 54.20 73.47 58.57
CA LYS A 171 54.75 73.68 59.92
C LYS A 171 56.20 74.14 59.88
N ALA A 172 57.04 73.50 59.06
CA ALA A 172 58.44 73.86 58.87
C ALA A 172 58.58 75.29 58.31
N ASN A 173 57.80 75.65 57.29
CA ASN A 173 57.76 77.01 56.74
C ASN A 173 57.32 78.05 57.76
N LYS A 174 56.32 77.74 58.60
CA LYS A 174 55.89 78.64 59.68
C LYS A 174 57.00 78.86 60.72
N ASN A 175 57.77 77.83 61.04
CA ASN A 175 58.92 77.93 61.95
C ASN A 175 60.08 78.69 61.30
N PHE A 176 60.38 78.42 60.04
CA PHE A 176 61.39 79.13 59.27
C PHE A 176 61.06 80.62 59.17
N LEU A 177 59.80 80.97 58.85
CA LEU A 177 59.36 82.36 58.76
C LEU A 177 59.54 83.11 60.09
N LYS A 178 59.21 82.47 61.22
CA LYS A 178 59.48 83.04 62.56
C LYS A 178 60.97 83.25 62.80
N GLN A 179 61.81 82.29 62.42
CA GLN A 179 63.26 82.38 62.57
C GLN A 179 63.86 83.47 61.66
N THR A 180 63.40 83.57 60.41
CA THR A 180 63.80 84.63 59.47
C THR A 180 63.39 85.99 60.01
N GLN A 181 62.17 86.16 60.54
CA GLN A 181 61.71 87.43 61.10
C GLN A 181 62.55 87.85 62.33
N ASN A 182 62.93 86.90 63.17
CA ASN A 182 63.85 87.14 64.30
C ASN A 182 65.26 87.54 63.83
N LEU A 183 65.81 86.85 62.82
CA LEU A 183 67.11 87.18 62.22
C LEU A 183 67.10 88.53 61.50
N THR A 184 65.99 88.89 60.86
CA THR A 184 65.83 90.19 60.16
C THR A 184 65.79 91.34 61.16
N ASN A 185 65.12 91.16 62.30
CA ASN A 185 65.12 92.15 63.39
C ASN A 185 66.51 92.34 64.03
N VAL A 186 67.31 91.26 64.15
CA VAL A 186 68.68 91.31 64.67
C VAL A 186 69.68 91.86 63.65
N ASN A 187 69.49 91.55 62.37
CA ASN A 187 70.36 92.07 61.29
C ASN A 187 70.06 93.53 60.96
N ASN A 188 68.82 94.01 61.06
CA ASN A 188 68.52 95.44 60.89
C ASN A 188 69.21 96.31 61.96
N ALA A 189 69.48 95.78 63.16
CA ALA A 189 70.30 96.45 64.18
C ALA A 189 71.82 96.39 63.91
N LYS A 190 72.28 95.47 63.05
CA LYS A 190 73.69 95.33 62.64
C LYS A 190 74.00 95.98 61.29
N ILE A 191 72.99 96.27 60.48
CA ILE A 191 73.11 96.90 59.15
C ILE A 191 73.35 98.42 59.26
N GLU A 192 72.95 99.07 60.36
CA GLU A 192 73.31 100.49 60.61
C GLU A 192 74.81 100.70 60.86
N ASP A 193 75.54 99.67 61.30
CA ASP A 193 76.97 99.76 61.66
C ASP A 193 77.90 99.27 60.52
N VAL A 194 77.38 98.45 59.59
CA VAL A 194 78.17 97.93 58.44
C VAL A 194 78.18 98.90 57.24
N GLN A 195 77.36 99.95 57.25
CA GLN A 195 77.36 101.00 56.21
C GLN A 195 78.52 102.00 56.28
N ARG A 196 79.49 101.83 57.19
CA ARG A 196 80.67 102.71 57.27
C ARG A 196 81.97 102.16 56.70
N ASN A 197 82.11 100.87 56.39
CA ASN A 197 83.40 100.36 55.94
C ASN A 197 83.30 99.12 55.05
N ALA A 198 83.25 99.33 53.73
CA ALA A 198 83.75 98.34 52.77
C ALA A 198 84.02 98.91 51.37
N ASN A 199 84.45 100.17 51.24
CA ASN A 199 85.20 100.56 50.03
C ASN A 199 86.66 100.19 50.22
N LYS A 200 86.94 98.88 50.18
CA LYS A 200 88.30 98.36 49.96
C LYS A 200 88.25 96.90 49.55
N LEU A 201 88.03 96.64 48.26
CA LEU A 201 88.72 95.55 47.56
C LEU A 201 88.45 95.66 46.06
N ALA A 202 89.24 96.51 45.42
CA ALA A 202 89.48 96.52 44.00
C ALA A 202 90.31 95.30 43.54
N GLU A 203 90.02 94.11 44.06
CA GLU A 203 90.49 92.80 43.59
C GLU A 203 89.32 91.84 43.25
N GLU A 204 88.07 92.31 43.24
CA GLU A 204 86.92 91.48 42.85
C GLU A 204 86.76 91.36 41.32
N LYS A 205 87.36 92.26 40.52
CA LYS A 205 87.07 92.35 39.06
C LYS A 205 87.83 91.39 38.15
N VAL A 206 88.78 90.60 38.65
CA VAL A 206 89.41 89.50 37.88
C VAL A 206 88.95 88.14 38.38
N ALA A 207 88.78 87.96 39.70
CA ALA A 207 88.15 86.78 40.28
C ALA A 207 86.68 86.64 39.84
N ALA A 208 85.89 87.72 39.79
CA ALA A 208 84.50 87.69 39.30
C ALA A 208 84.39 87.44 37.78
N LYS A 209 85.42 87.78 36.99
CA LYS A 209 85.44 87.49 35.54
C LYS A 209 85.79 86.02 35.28
N TYR A 210 86.75 85.45 36.02
CA TYR A 210 87.09 84.02 35.94
C TYR A 210 85.98 83.13 36.54
N ASP A 211 85.36 83.56 37.64
CA ASP A 211 84.18 82.92 38.24
C ASP A 211 82.95 83.06 37.33
N GLY A 212 82.78 84.19 36.65
CA GLY A 212 81.76 84.39 35.62
C GLY A 212 81.92 83.45 34.42
N ILE A 213 83.14 83.30 33.90
CA ILE A 213 83.45 82.37 32.81
C ILE A 213 83.31 80.90 33.26
N LEU A 214 83.69 80.56 34.50
CA LEU A 214 83.48 79.22 35.06
C LEU A 214 81.99 78.90 35.22
N LYS A 215 81.19 79.83 35.75
CA LYS A 215 79.73 79.68 35.85
C LYS A 215 79.06 79.60 34.48
N GLU A 216 79.55 80.37 33.51
CA GLU A 216 79.08 80.30 32.12
C GLU A 216 79.43 78.96 31.48
N ASN A 217 80.65 78.44 31.68
CA ASN A 217 81.05 77.11 31.23
C ASN A 217 80.27 75.98 31.93
N GLU A 218 79.97 76.11 33.23
CA GLU A 218 79.10 75.17 33.95
C GLU A 218 77.66 75.23 33.42
N LYS A 219 77.14 76.43 33.17
CA LYS A 219 75.81 76.62 32.58
C LYS A 219 75.72 76.03 31.17
N ILE A 220 76.70 76.29 30.31
CA ILE A 220 76.80 75.70 28.96
C ILE A 220 76.91 74.18 29.05
N LYS A 221 77.67 73.65 30.01
CA LYS A 221 77.77 72.19 30.23
C LYS A 221 76.43 71.60 30.67
N SER A 222 75.70 72.25 31.56
CA SER A 222 74.35 71.84 31.96
C SER A 222 73.37 71.92 30.79
N GLU A 223 73.41 72.98 29.99
CA GLU A 223 72.57 73.13 28.78
C GLU A 223 72.89 72.04 27.74
N LEU A 224 74.17 71.76 27.50
CA LEU A 224 74.60 70.66 26.63
C LEU A 224 74.06 69.31 27.13
N GLN A 225 74.11 69.08 28.44
CA GLN A 225 73.62 67.84 29.05
C GLN A 225 72.09 67.69 28.94
N GLU A 226 71.33 68.79 29.04
CA GLU A 226 69.88 68.77 28.77
C GLU A 226 69.58 68.54 27.28
N TYR A 227 70.36 69.13 26.37
CA TYR A 227 70.23 68.86 24.94
C TYR A 227 70.52 67.39 24.61
N GLU A 228 71.56 66.79 25.19
CA GLU A 228 71.87 65.37 25.03
C GLU A 228 70.74 64.46 25.53
N ARG A 229 70.14 64.78 26.69
CA ARG A 229 68.96 64.05 27.20
C ARG A 229 67.77 64.18 26.27
N THR A 230 67.48 65.38 25.80
CA THR A 230 66.36 65.66 24.89
C THR A 230 66.55 64.92 23.57
N LEU A 231 67.78 64.90 23.04
CA LEU A 231 68.12 64.20 21.80
C LEU A 231 68.01 62.68 21.98
N SER A 232 68.40 62.14 23.14
CA SER A 232 68.19 60.73 23.49
C SER A 232 66.70 60.34 23.57
N ILE A 233 65.85 61.22 24.12
CA ILE A 233 64.39 61.00 24.17
C ILE A 233 63.82 60.97 22.74
N TYR A 234 64.12 61.99 21.93
CA TYR A 234 63.64 62.03 20.54
C TYR A 234 64.12 60.84 19.70
N GLN A 235 65.32 60.34 19.97
CA GLN A 235 65.84 59.16 19.29
C GLN A 235 65.05 57.90 19.65
N LYS A 236 64.69 57.71 20.93
CA LYS A 236 63.80 56.63 21.38
C LYS A 236 62.41 56.75 20.78
N GLU A 237 61.81 57.95 20.77
CA GLU A 237 60.50 58.18 20.17
C GLU A 237 60.49 57.90 18.66
N LYS A 238 61.57 58.29 17.96
CA LYS A 238 61.73 57.95 16.54
C LYS A 238 61.74 56.44 16.32
N GLU A 239 62.47 55.70 17.17
CA GLU A 239 62.52 54.23 17.09
C GLU A 239 61.15 53.59 17.37
N THR A 240 60.40 54.09 18.38
CA THR A 240 59.05 53.58 18.68
C THR A 240 58.09 53.85 17.52
N PHE A 241 58.08 55.06 16.96
CA PHE A 241 57.23 55.37 15.79
C PHE A 241 57.61 54.56 14.56
N GLN A 242 58.89 54.26 14.36
CA GLN A 242 59.32 53.38 13.27
C GLN A 242 58.80 51.95 13.45
N GLN A 243 58.87 51.40 14.67
CA GLN A 243 58.32 50.07 14.98
C GLN A 243 56.80 50.02 14.81
N GLU A 244 56.10 51.04 15.29
CA GLU A 244 54.65 51.16 15.12
C GLU A 244 54.27 51.23 13.64
N ASN A 245 54.99 52.01 12.83
CA ASN A 245 54.74 52.12 11.39
C ASN A 245 54.94 50.77 10.67
N ILE A 246 55.96 50.00 11.06
CA ILE A 246 56.15 48.63 10.54
C ILE A 246 54.96 47.73 10.93
N ASN A 247 54.52 47.80 12.18
CA ASN A 247 53.39 47.00 12.67
C ASN A 247 52.07 47.39 11.98
N TYR A 248 51.81 48.69 11.77
CA TYR A 248 50.65 49.16 11.02
C TYR A 248 50.65 48.67 9.57
N LYS A 249 51.80 48.67 8.89
CA LYS A 249 51.91 48.12 7.53
C LYS A 249 51.61 46.63 7.48
N LEU A 250 52.13 45.87 8.44
CA LEU A 250 51.83 44.43 8.54
C LEU A 250 50.35 44.17 8.80
N ASN A 251 49.75 44.88 9.76
CA ASN A 251 48.33 44.76 10.08
C ASN A 251 47.44 45.14 8.89
N LEU A 252 47.80 46.20 8.14
CA LEU A 252 47.06 46.59 6.94
C LEU A 252 47.10 45.48 5.89
N SER A 253 48.27 44.90 5.63
CA SER A 253 48.43 43.78 4.68
C SER A 253 47.60 42.56 5.08
N ILE A 254 47.61 42.18 6.37
CA ILE A 254 46.80 41.07 6.89
C ILE A 254 45.30 41.35 6.71
N LYS A 255 44.87 42.58 6.98
CA LYS A 255 43.46 42.97 6.83
C LYS A 255 43.00 42.95 5.37
N GLU A 256 43.84 43.38 4.45
CA GLU A 256 43.57 43.30 3.01
C GLU A 256 43.46 41.85 2.53
N GLU A 257 44.33 40.95 3.00
CA GLU A 257 44.27 39.53 2.66
C GLU A 257 43.02 38.86 3.24
N GLN A 258 42.69 39.13 4.52
CA GLN A 258 41.45 38.68 5.15
C GLN A 258 40.22 39.13 4.35
N ALA A 259 40.18 40.39 3.90
CA ALA A 259 39.07 40.90 3.10
C ALA A 259 38.92 40.15 1.76
N LYS A 260 40.03 39.84 1.08
CA LYS A 260 40.01 39.04 -0.16
C LYS A 260 39.54 37.61 0.11
N GLU A 261 39.98 37.00 1.19
CA GLU A 261 39.55 35.64 1.57
C GLU A 261 38.04 35.60 1.84
N TYR A 262 37.51 36.56 2.61
CA TYR A 262 36.06 36.68 2.84
C TYR A 262 35.28 36.88 1.54
N GLN A 263 35.80 37.68 0.61
CA GLN A 263 35.16 37.86 -0.71
C GLN A 263 35.14 36.55 -1.50
N MET A 264 36.25 35.79 -1.51
CA MET A 264 36.31 34.49 -2.19
C MET A 264 35.34 33.47 -1.58
N GLN A 265 35.31 33.37 -0.25
CA GLN A 265 34.37 32.48 0.46
C GLN A 265 32.92 32.88 0.18
N ASN A 266 32.60 34.17 0.21
CA ASN A 266 31.27 34.69 -0.11
C ASN A 266 30.88 34.34 -1.56
N HIS A 267 31.79 34.53 -2.52
CA HIS A 267 31.55 34.17 -3.91
C HIS A 267 31.28 32.67 -4.10
N GLN A 268 32.04 31.81 -3.45
CA GLN A 268 31.81 30.35 -3.47
C GLN A 268 30.46 29.98 -2.86
N GLN A 269 30.08 30.62 -1.75
CA GLN A 269 28.78 30.42 -1.12
C GLN A 269 27.64 30.88 -2.04
N ILE A 270 27.77 32.01 -2.73
CA ILE A 270 26.78 32.49 -3.71
C ILE A 270 26.58 31.48 -4.83
N ILE A 271 27.67 30.91 -5.39
CA ILE A 271 27.59 29.88 -6.42
C ILE A 271 26.85 28.64 -5.88
N LYS A 272 27.21 28.18 -4.68
CA LYS A 272 26.57 27.01 -4.05
C LYS A 272 25.08 27.26 -3.79
N ILE A 273 24.72 28.45 -3.32
CA ILE A 273 23.33 28.86 -3.12
C ILE A 273 22.58 28.86 -4.46
N LYS A 274 23.19 29.37 -5.54
CA LYS A 274 22.58 29.36 -6.88
C LYS A 274 22.31 27.93 -7.36
N GLN A 275 23.29 27.04 -7.25
CA GLN A 275 23.13 25.62 -7.62
C GLN A 275 22.04 24.92 -6.80
N LEU A 276 21.98 25.19 -5.48
CA LEU A 276 20.93 24.65 -4.62
C LEU A 276 19.54 25.18 -5.02
N LYS A 277 19.42 26.47 -5.34
CA LYS A 277 18.17 27.06 -5.82
C LYS A 277 17.71 26.44 -7.13
N GLU A 278 18.61 26.26 -8.10
CA GLU A 278 18.31 25.59 -9.37
C GLU A 278 17.85 24.14 -9.16
N LYS A 279 18.52 23.39 -8.27
CA LYS A 279 18.12 22.02 -7.92
C LYS A 279 16.77 21.98 -7.23
N ILE A 280 16.48 22.92 -6.32
CA ILE A 280 15.17 23.03 -5.67
C ILE A 280 14.08 23.30 -6.71
N GLU A 281 14.33 24.19 -7.67
CA GLU A 281 13.34 24.53 -8.70
C GLU A 281 13.09 23.36 -9.67
N TYR A 282 14.15 22.64 -10.04
CA TYR A 282 14.03 21.38 -10.78
C TYR A 282 13.19 20.35 -10.01
N LEU A 283 13.47 20.13 -8.72
CA LEU A 283 12.72 19.18 -7.91
C LEU A 283 11.26 19.60 -7.73
N LYS A 284 10.97 20.89 -7.56
CA LYS A 284 9.59 21.40 -7.49
C LYS A 284 8.82 21.15 -8.77
N THR A 285 9.40 21.48 -9.91
CA THR A 285 8.78 21.28 -11.23
C THR A 285 8.60 19.80 -11.55
N TYR A 286 9.56 18.96 -11.18
CA TYR A 286 9.48 17.50 -11.29
C TYR A 286 8.37 16.90 -10.41
N ILE A 287 8.30 17.27 -9.13
CA ILE A 287 7.25 16.78 -8.22
C ILE A 287 5.87 17.25 -8.71
N ALA A 288 5.73 18.51 -9.13
CA ALA A 288 4.47 19.02 -9.63
C ALA A 288 3.98 18.28 -10.89
N SER A 289 4.89 17.96 -11.82
CA SER A 289 4.54 17.21 -13.03
C SER A 289 4.19 15.76 -12.71
N GLU A 290 4.93 15.10 -11.82
CA GLU A 290 4.67 13.71 -11.41
C GLU A 290 3.34 13.59 -10.66
N VAL A 291 3.04 14.51 -9.73
CA VAL A 291 1.74 14.56 -9.04
C VAL A 291 0.59 14.76 -10.04
N THR A 292 0.77 15.65 -11.02
CA THR A 292 -0.25 15.87 -12.07
C THR A 292 -0.47 14.61 -12.90
N LYS A 293 0.59 13.89 -13.25
CA LYS A 293 0.52 12.63 -14.01
C LYS A 293 -0.22 11.54 -13.21
N GLN A 294 0.15 11.36 -11.94
CA GLN A 294 -0.50 10.38 -11.06
C GLN A 294 -1.97 10.73 -10.82
N THR A 295 -2.31 12.01 -10.66
CA THR A 295 -3.70 12.45 -10.51
C THR A 295 -4.54 12.08 -11.74
N LYS A 296 -4.01 12.30 -12.95
CA LYS A 296 -4.67 11.89 -14.20
C LYS A 296 -4.82 10.38 -14.31
N GLU A 297 -3.80 9.62 -13.92
CA GLU A 297 -3.85 8.15 -13.95
C GLU A 297 -4.92 7.61 -12.98
N ILE A 298 -4.99 8.16 -11.76
CA ILE A 298 -6.05 7.83 -10.79
C ILE A 298 -7.43 8.15 -11.36
N GLU A 299 -7.59 9.30 -12.01
CA GLU A 299 -8.87 9.71 -12.62
C GLU A 299 -9.30 8.75 -13.74
N ILE A 300 -8.37 8.34 -14.61
CA ILE A 300 -8.60 7.35 -15.66
C ILE A 300 -8.98 6.00 -15.06
N MET A 301 -8.22 5.50 -14.07
CA MET A 301 -8.51 4.23 -13.38
C MET A 301 -9.87 4.24 -12.70
N LYS A 302 -10.22 5.36 -12.06
CA LYS A 302 -11.55 5.56 -11.44
C LYS A 302 -12.66 5.54 -12.48
N HIS A 303 -12.47 6.20 -13.62
CA HIS A 303 -13.45 6.20 -14.71
C HIS A 303 -13.65 4.81 -15.33
N GLN A 304 -12.56 4.06 -15.55
CA GLN A 304 -12.61 2.68 -16.04
C GLN A 304 -13.32 1.75 -15.04
N SER A 305 -12.98 1.86 -13.75
CA SER A 305 -13.63 1.08 -12.69
C SER A 305 -15.13 1.37 -12.62
N ASN A 306 -15.53 2.66 -12.62
CA ASN A 306 -16.93 3.06 -12.62
C ASN A 306 -17.70 2.52 -13.83
N THR A 307 -17.12 2.60 -15.03
CA THR A 307 -17.72 2.04 -16.24
C THR A 307 -17.92 0.53 -16.10
N LYS A 308 -16.95 -0.19 -15.53
CA LYS A 308 -17.07 -1.64 -15.32
C LYS A 308 -18.13 -2.00 -14.29
N VAL A 309 -18.22 -1.23 -13.20
CA VAL A 309 -19.29 -1.39 -12.19
C VAL A 309 -20.66 -1.20 -12.84
N GLN A 310 -20.85 -0.15 -13.64
CA GLN A 310 -22.11 0.10 -14.35
C GLN A 310 -22.48 -1.04 -15.32
N GLU A 311 -21.49 -1.58 -16.04
CA GLU A 311 -21.69 -2.73 -16.93
C GLU A 311 -22.13 -3.98 -16.13
N LEU A 312 -21.43 -4.29 -15.04
CA LEU A 312 -21.76 -5.43 -14.18
C LEU A 312 -23.14 -5.27 -13.52
N GLU A 313 -23.49 -4.08 -13.06
CA GLU A 313 -24.83 -3.79 -12.53
C GLU A 313 -25.92 -4.01 -13.58
N MET A 314 -25.68 -3.61 -14.82
CA MET A 314 -26.62 -3.84 -15.91
C MET A 314 -26.77 -5.33 -16.21
N GLN A 315 -25.67 -6.09 -16.27
CA GLN A 315 -25.71 -7.55 -16.43
C GLN A 315 -26.48 -8.22 -15.29
N LEU A 316 -26.24 -7.77 -14.06
CA LEU A 316 -26.93 -8.28 -12.87
C LEU A 316 -28.43 -7.99 -12.93
N ARG A 317 -28.84 -6.78 -13.33
CA ARG A 317 -30.26 -6.44 -13.56
C ARG A 317 -30.88 -7.36 -14.63
N ASN A 318 -30.19 -7.59 -15.74
CA ASN A 318 -30.66 -8.46 -16.82
C ASN A 318 -30.82 -9.92 -16.35
N LEU A 319 -29.84 -10.44 -15.62
CA LEU A 319 -29.89 -11.80 -15.05
C LEU A 319 -31.03 -11.95 -14.04
N ARG A 320 -31.25 -10.96 -13.16
CA ARG A 320 -32.38 -10.95 -12.23
C ARG A 320 -33.71 -10.95 -12.97
N HIS A 321 -33.84 -10.16 -14.04
CA HIS A 321 -35.05 -10.14 -14.86
C HIS A 321 -35.30 -11.49 -15.53
N LEU A 322 -34.26 -12.10 -16.11
CA LEU A 322 -34.36 -13.42 -16.72
C LEU A 322 -34.76 -14.49 -15.70
N LEU A 323 -34.18 -14.45 -14.50
CA LEU A 323 -34.54 -15.36 -13.41
C LEU A 323 -36.01 -15.22 -13.01
N ASP A 324 -36.53 -13.99 -12.90
CA ASP A 324 -37.95 -13.76 -12.62
C ASP A 324 -38.86 -14.34 -13.72
N GLN A 325 -38.50 -14.12 -14.99
CA GLN A 325 -39.21 -14.73 -16.13
C GLN A 325 -39.19 -16.26 -16.06
N ARG A 326 -38.02 -16.87 -15.85
CA ARG A 326 -37.88 -18.33 -15.69
C ARG A 326 -38.65 -18.87 -14.50
N THR A 327 -38.70 -18.12 -13.40
CA THR A 327 -39.47 -18.49 -12.21
C THR A 327 -40.97 -18.47 -12.51
N LYS A 328 -41.46 -17.48 -13.27
CA LYS A 328 -42.85 -17.43 -13.73
C LYS A 328 -43.18 -18.59 -14.66
N GLU A 329 -42.34 -18.85 -15.66
CA GLU A 329 -42.49 -20.01 -16.55
C GLU A 329 -42.52 -21.33 -15.76
N LEU A 330 -41.58 -21.51 -14.83
CA LEU A 330 -41.52 -22.71 -14.00
C LEU A 330 -42.77 -22.87 -13.11
N LYS A 331 -43.34 -21.78 -12.58
CA LYS A 331 -44.63 -21.82 -11.88
C LYS A 331 -45.77 -22.27 -12.81
N THR A 332 -45.81 -21.78 -14.05
CA THR A 332 -46.81 -22.21 -15.03
C THR A 332 -46.67 -23.69 -15.41
N VAL A 333 -45.44 -24.16 -15.63
CA VAL A 333 -45.16 -25.57 -15.94
C VAL A 333 -45.57 -26.46 -14.77
N LYS A 334 -45.25 -26.08 -13.53
CA LYS A 334 -45.69 -26.80 -12.33
C LYS A 334 -47.22 -26.88 -12.22
N ALA A 335 -47.91 -25.77 -12.49
CA ALA A 335 -49.37 -25.74 -12.46
C ALA A 335 -49.99 -26.63 -13.55
N LEU A 336 -49.43 -26.61 -14.77
CA LEU A 336 -49.86 -27.50 -15.84
C LEU A 336 -49.61 -28.98 -15.51
N ALA A 337 -48.44 -29.30 -14.94
CA ALA A 337 -48.13 -30.65 -14.50
C ALA A 337 -49.11 -31.12 -13.41
N GLN A 338 -49.44 -30.26 -12.44
CA GLN A 338 -50.46 -30.55 -11.43
C GLN A 338 -51.83 -30.79 -12.08
N MET A 339 -52.23 -29.97 -13.05
CA MET A 339 -53.49 -30.16 -13.79
C MET A 339 -53.54 -31.52 -14.50
N ILE A 340 -52.45 -31.96 -15.13
CA ILE A 340 -52.37 -33.28 -15.77
C ILE A 340 -52.49 -34.40 -14.73
N LEU A 341 -51.88 -34.25 -13.55
CA LEU A 341 -52.01 -35.22 -12.46
C LEU A 341 -53.43 -35.31 -11.93
N ASP A 342 -54.08 -34.17 -11.71
CA ASP A 342 -55.47 -34.11 -11.25
C ASP A 342 -56.42 -34.75 -12.29
N GLN A 343 -56.28 -34.40 -13.57
CA GLN A 343 -57.05 -35.00 -14.67
C GLN A 343 -56.83 -36.52 -14.77
N ARG A 344 -55.58 -36.98 -14.61
CA ARG A 344 -55.28 -38.40 -14.59
C ARG A 344 -55.94 -39.09 -13.40
N SER A 345 -55.92 -38.47 -12.22
CA SER A 345 -56.57 -39.00 -11.02
C SER A 345 -58.08 -39.13 -11.22
N ASP A 346 -58.72 -38.13 -11.84
CA ASP A 346 -60.14 -38.19 -12.22
C ASP A 346 -60.43 -39.35 -13.17
N ILE A 347 -59.59 -39.55 -14.21
CA ILE A 347 -59.72 -40.68 -15.15
C ILE A 347 -59.59 -42.02 -14.44
N GLU A 348 -58.59 -42.17 -13.58
CA GLU A 348 -58.38 -43.38 -12.77
C GLU A 348 -59.60 -43.64 -11.88
N GLN A 349 -60.18 -42.60 -11.27
CA GLN A 349 -61.40 -42.71 -10.48
C GLN A 349 -62.60 -43.13 -11.34
N PHE A 350 -62.81 -42.54 -12.51
CA PHE A 350 -63.88 -42.96 -13.43
C PHE A 350 -63.71 -44.41 -13.87
N PHE A 351 -62.47 -44.85 -14.11
CA PHE A 351 -62.15 -46.23 -14.45
C PHE A 351 -62.51 -47.20 -13.31
N LEU A 352 -62.10 -46.89 -12.08
CA LEU A 352 -62.45 -47.69 -10.91
C LEU A 352 -63.96 -47.76 -10.69
N GLN A 353 -64.68 -46.64 -10.85
CA GLN A 353 -66.13 -46.62 -10.72
C GLN A 353 -66.84 -47.39 -11.85
N ALA A 354 -66.33 -47.33 -13.09
CA ALA A 354 -66.87 -48.11 -14.21
C ALA A 354 -66.67 -49.61 -13.97
N ILE A 355 -65.49 -50.01 -13.48
CA ILE A 355 -65.23 -51.38 -13.02
C ILE A 355 -66.23 -51.78 -11.93
N ASP A 356 -66.41 -50.96 -10.90
CA ASP A 356 -67.31 -51.29 -9.79
C ASP A 356 -68.77 -51.41 -10.25
N GLN A 357 -69.22 -50.55 -11.16
CA GLN A 357 -70.55 -50.64 -11.76
C GLN A 357 -70.74 -51.95 -12.53
N VAL A 358 -69.79 -52.32 -13.39
CA VAL A 358 -69.84 -53.59 -14.13
C VAL A 358 -69.80 -54.78 -13.17
N LYS A 359 -68.92 -54.77 -12.15
CA LYS A 359 -68.87 -55.81 -11.11
C LYS A 359 -70.20 -55.95 -10.37
N ASN A 360 -70.83 -54.84 -10.00
CA ASN A 360 -72.13 -54.85 -9.33
C ASN A 360 -73.24 -55.38 -10.23
N GLU A 361 -73.21 -55.07 -11.52
CA GLU A 361 -74.16 -55.61 -12.51
C GLU A 361 -73.97 -57.11 -12.76
N ILE A 362 -72.73 -57.60 -12.87
CA ILE A 362 -72.42 -59.03 -12.94
C ILE A 362 -72.94 -59.74 -11.70
N ASN A 363 -72.67 -59.19 -10.51
CA ASN A 363 -73.19 -59.73 -9.26
C ASN A 363 -74.72 -59.73 -9.20
N LYS A 364 -75.40 -58.71 -9.75
CA LYS A 364 -76.87 -58.68 -9.86
C LYS A 364 -77.39 -59.71 -10.86
N LYS A 365 -76.77 -59.87 -12.03
CA LYS A 365 -77.12 -60.92 -13.00
C LYS A 365 -76.94 -62.32 -12.42
N ASN A 366 -75.83 -62.57 -11.73
CA ASN A 366 -75.56 -63.84 -11.05
C ASN A 366 -76.55 -64.11 -9.91
N LYS A 367 -76.95 -63.09 -9.14
CA LYS A 367 -78.01 -63.19 -8.12
C LYS A 367 -79.39 -63.45 -8.75
N ASN A 368 -79.71 -62.82 -9.87
CA ASN A 368 -80.99 -63.00 -10.58
C ASN A 368 -81.08 -64.38 -11.27
N GLN A 369 -79.96 -64.92 -11.77
CA GLN A 369 -79.89 -66.31 -12.22
C GLN A 369 -80.05 -67.31 -11.06
N LYS A 370 -79.46 -67.03 -9.89
CA LYS A 370 -79.64 -67.86 -8.69
C LYS A 370 -81.07 -67.80 -8.11
N ASN A 371 -81.76 -66.66 -8.23
CA ASN A 371 -83.16 -66.51 -7.79
C ASN A 371 -84.19 -67.17 -8.75
N SER A 372 -83.74 -67.75 -9.87
CA SER A 372 -84.58 -68.56 -10.78
C SER A 372 -84.48 -70.07 -10.51
N ARG A 373 -83.74 -70.48 -9.46
CA ARG A 373 -83.75 -71.84 -8.91
C ARG A 373 -84.12 -71.75 -7.42
N LEU A 374 -85.18 -72.47 -7.03
CA LEU A 374 -85.71 -72.54 -5.66
C LEU A 374 -84.64 -72.98 -4.61
N PRO A 375 -84.87 -72.69 -3.31
CA PRO A 375 -83.80 -72.61 -2.32
C PRO A 375 -83.37 -73.98 -1.80
N GLU A 376 -82.07 -74.15 -1.56
CA GLU A 376 -81.56 -75.23 -0.71
C GLU A 376 -80.82 -74.62 0.49
N ILE A 377 -81.26 -75.04 1.68
CA ILE A 377 -80.72 -74.68 2.98
C ILE A 377 -79.52 -75.58 3.26
N SER A 378 -78.33 -75.01 3.48
CA SER A 378 -77.39 -75.47 4.52
C SER A 378 -76.22 -74.49 4.75
N GLN A 379 -76.19 -73.95 5.97
CA GLN A 379 -75.05 -73.74 6.87
C GLN A 379 -73.79 -72.96 6.44
N LYS A 380 -73.53 -71.89 7.21
CA LYS A 380 -72.24 -71.31 7.70
C LYS A 380 -70.98 -71.72 6.91
N SER A 381 -70.17 -70.78 6.41
CA SER A 381 -69.21 -70.02 7.23
C SER A 381 -68.48 -68.97 6.36
N GLN A 382 -68.07 -67.88 7.02
CA GLN A 382 -67.02 -66.92 6.67
C GLN A 382 -66.23 -67.11 5.36
N SER A 383 -66.28 -66.10 4.49
CA SER A 383 -65.06 -65.45 3.99
C SER A 383 -65.38 -64.06 3.44
N LEU A 384 -65.02 -63.06 4.24
CA LEU A 384 -64.57 -61.77 3.73
C LEU A 384 -63.31 -62.06 2.94
N GLU A 385 -63.41 -62.29 1.63
CA GLU A 385 -62.24 -62.18 0.76
C GLU A 385 -62.70 -61.96 -0.69
N SER A 386 -62.35 -60.77 -1.17
CA SER A 386 -62.09 -60.48 -2.58
C SER A 386 -63.14 -60.93 -3.61
N ASN A 387 -64.19 -60.14 -3.80
CA ASN A 387 -64.78 -59.96 -5.14
C ASN A 387 -63.82 -59.14 -6.03
N LYS A 388 -62.58 -59.62 -6.12
CA LYS A 388 -61.63 -59.16 -7.12
C LYS A 388 -61.97 -59.95 -8.38
N VAL A 389 -63.09 -59.59 -9.01
CA VAL A 389 -63.30 -59.93 -10.44
C VAL A 389 -62.13 -59.23 -11.14
N ASP A 390 -61.17 -60.02 -11.58
CA ASP A 390 -60.01 -59.52 -12.31
C ASP A 390 -60.48 -59.17 -13.73
N ILE A 391 -59.94 -58.09 -14.29
CA ILE A 391 -60.38 -57.55 -15.59
C ILE A 391 -60.26 -58.59 -16.72
N ASN A 392 -59.36 -59.57 -16.54
CA ASN A 392 -59.15 -60.67 -17.47
C ASN A 392 -60.35 -61.62 -17.54
N ASP A 393 -61.13 -61.75 -16.45
CA ASP A 393 -62.26 -62.66 -16.33
C ASP A 393 -63.57 -62.08 -16.88
N LEU A 394 -63.54 -60.84 -17.40
CA LEU A 394 -64.68 -60.20 -18.05
C LEU A 394 -64.82 -60.70 -19.49
N ASP A 395 -66.05 -61.07 -19.89
CA ASP A 395 -66.38 -61.41 -21.27
C ASP A 395 -66.25 -60.17 -22.19
N LEU A 396 -66.11 -60.39 -23.50
CA LEU A 396 -65.95 -59.31 -24.49
C LEU A 396 -67.08 -58.27 -24.41
N GLU A 397 -68.32 -58.71 -24.18
CA GLU A 397 -69.48 -57.81 -24.04
C GLU A 397 -69.41 -56.95 -22.76
N GLU A 398 -68.83 -57.48 -21.69
CA GLU A 398 -68.67 -56.78 -20.40
C GLU A 398 -67.52 -55.76 -20.47
N LYS A 399 -66.44 -56.10 -21.17
CA LYS A 399 -65.34 -55.18 -21.50
C LYS A 399 -65.83 -54.02 -22.38
N GLU A 400 -66.67 -54.28 -23.37
CA GLU A 400 -67.26 -53.22 -24.20
C GLU A 400 -68.18 -52.30 -23.39
N LYS A 401 -69.01 -52.86 -22.50
CA LYS A 401 -69.87 -52.07 -21.60
C LYS A 401 -69.08 -51.23 -20.61
N LEU A 402 -68.01 -51.78 -20.05
CA LEU A 402 -67.08 -51.04 -19.18
C LEU A 402 -66.54 -49.81 -19.90
N LEU A 403 -66.09 -49.96 -21.15
CA LEU A 403 -65.63 -48.85 -21.97
C LEU A 403 -66.77 -47.86 -22.24
N ARG A 404 -67.98 -48.31 -22.58
CA ARG A 404 -69.13 -47.40 -22.80
C ARG A 404 -69.47 -46.58 -21.55
N ILE A 405 -69.46 -47.19 -20.36
CA ILE A 405 -69.69 -46.52 -19.08
C ILE A 405 -68.57 -45.51 -18.79
N LEU A 406 -67.31 -45.92 -19.01
CA LEU A 406 -66.15 -45.06 -18.83
C LEU A 406 -66.21 -43.84 -19.74
N PHE A 407 -66.44 -44.04 -21.05
CA PHE A 407 -66.55 -42.95 -22.02
C PHE A 407 -67.76 -42.06 -21.72
N SER A 408 -68.89 -42.63 -21.30
CA SER A 408 -70.05 -41.85 -20.88
C SER A 408 -69.75 -40.96 -19.67
N LYS A 409 -69.06 -41.48 -18.65
CA LYS A 409 -68.65 -40.70 -17.47
C LYS A 409 -67.60 -39.64 -17.79
N MET A 410 -66.61 -39.98 -18.62
CA MET A 410 -65.58 -39.03 -19.06
C MET A 410 -66.19 -37.88 -19.89
N ASN A 411 -67.20 -38.17 -20.70
CA ASN A 411 -67.90 -37.18 -21.53
C ASN A 411 -68.95 -36.35 -20.75
N GLN A 412 -69.35 -36.77 -19.55
CA GLN A 412 -70.26 -36.01 -18.68
C GLN A 412 -69.58 -34.84 -17.95
N GLY A 413 -68.24 -34.71 -18.08
CA GLY A 413 -67.48 -33.49 -17.84
C GLY A 413 -67.38 -33.05 -16.38
N VAL A 414 -66.25 -33.36 -15.73
CA VAL A 414 -65.82 -32.57 -14.56
C VAL A 414 -65.14 -31.30 -15.12
N PRO A 415 -65.65 -30.09 -14.81
CA PRO A 415 -65.00 -28.87 -15.25
C PRO A 415 -63.61 -28.81 -14.61
N PRO A 416 -62.54 -28.51 -15.38
CA PRO A 416 -61.20 -28.43 -14.82
C PRO A 416 -61.19 -27.41 -13.69
N THR A 417 -60.78 -27.85 -12.50
CA THR A 417 -60.59 -27.02 -11.33
C THR A 417 -59.78 -25.79 -11.72
N ASN A 418 -60.22 -24.60 -11.30
CA ASN A 418 -59.69 -23.33 -11.78
C ASN A 418 -58.25 -23.12 -11.27
N TRP A 419 -57.28 -23.74 -11.93
CA TRP A 419 -55.87 -23.87 -11.50
C TRP A 419 -55.15 -22.53 -11.38
N LYS A 420 -55.64 -21.49 -12.09
CA LYS A 420 -55.12 -20.12 -11.96
C LYS A 420 -55.29 -19.54 -10.55
N SER A 421 -56.26 -20.01 -9.77
CA SER A 421 -56.53 -19.56 -8.40
C SER A 421 -55.43 -19.96 -7.42
N GLN A 422 -54.76 -21.10 -7.65
CA GLN A 422 -53.71 -21.62 -6.78
C GLN A 422 -52.37 -20.87 -6.94
N LEU A 423 -52.19 -20.10 -8.02
CA LEU A 423 -50.98 -19.31 -8.27
C LEU A 423 -50.85 -18.06 -7.37
N GLY A 424 -51.93 -17.63 -6.70
CA GLY A 424 -51.97 -16.38 -5.93
C GLY A 424 -51.42 -16.45 -4.49
N HIS A 425 -51.21 -17.64 -3.93
CA HIS A 425 -50.82 -17.82 -2.52
C HIS A 425 -49.38 -18.31 -2.39
N SER A 426 -48.44 -17.45 -2.74
CA SER A 426 -47.06 -17.51 -2.25
C SER A 426 -46.47 -16.11 -2.27
N LYS A 427 -46.98 -15.25 -1.38
CA LYS A 427 -46.20 -14.09 -0.89
C LYS A 427 -45.06 -14.68 -0.07
N SER A 428 -43.92 -14.90 -0.72
CA SER A 428 -42.65 -15.01 -0.03
C SER A 428 -42.28 -13.61 0.45
N GLN A 429 -42.61 -13.34 1.72
CA GLN A 429 -41.76 -12.51 2.58
C GLN A 429 -40.33 -13.01 2.43
N VAL A 430 -39.53 -12.27 1.67
CA VAL A 430 -38.09 -12.25 1.88
C VAL A 430 -37.82 -10.82 2.28
N ASP A 431 -37.69 -10.65 3.59
CA ASP A 431 -37.35 -9.39 4.22
C ASP A 431 -36.11 -8.80 3.55
N GLY A 432 -36.26 -7.57 3.09
CA GLY A 432 -35.15 -6.69 2.78
C GLY A 432 -34.47 -6.26 4.08
N SER A 433 -33.65 -7.14 4.65
CA SER A 433 -32.72 -6.77 5.71
C SER A 433 -31.37 -6.43 5.10
N SER A 434 -31.11 -5.12 5.01
CA SER A 434 -29.81 -4.48 5.23
C SER A 434 -28.63 -4.97 4.38
N PHE A 435 -28.41 -4.31 3.25
CA PHE A 435 -27.04 -3.96 2.86
C PHE A 435 -26.94 -2.44 2.85
N ARG A 436 -26.41 -1.92 3.97
CA ARG A 436 -26.10 -0.50 4.15
C ARG A 436 -25.09 -0.07 3.09
N ASP A 437 -25.42 1.04 2.46
CA ASP A 437 -24.46 1.94 1.83
C ASP A 437 -23.40 2.33 2.85
N ASN A 438 -22.21 1.72 2.76
CA ASN A 438 -21.00 2.35 3.27
C ASN A 438 -20.55 3.37 2.23
N GLN A 439 -21.08 4.58 2.35
CA GLN A 439 -20.40 5.76 1.85
C GLN A 439 -19.07 5.89 2.62
N PHE A 440 -17.97 5.61 1.93
CA PHE A 440 -16.66 6.14 2.32
C PHE A 440 -16.52 7.51 1.64
N GLN A 441 -16.56 8.55 2.48
CA GLN A 441 -15.84 9.80 2.24
C GLN A 441 -14.34 9.59 2.41
#